data_AF-A0A843H7S0-F1
#
_entry.id   AF-A0A843H7S0-F1
#
_cell.length_a   1.000
_cell.length_b   1.000
_cell.length_c   1.000
_cell.angle_alpha   90.00
_cell.angle_beta   90.00
_cell.angle_gamma   90.00
#
_symmetry.space_group_name_H-M   'P 1'
#
loop_
_entity.id
_entity.type
_entity.pdbx_description
1 polymer ?
#
loop_
_entity_poly.entity_id
_entity_poly.type
_entity_poly.pdbx_seq_one_letter_code
_entity_poly.pdbx_strand_id
1 'polypeptide(L)'
;MGRPTTLTKQWLLDHHIVNVTKDGRVFAKSKQGEIYEVNSYISKKPSRYKIQEYRKIGIYDKDERERQIVSYKEKGTYASGTKTLVLSRVIYAWYYNECPSGMDVDHINNDSLDDRLDNLQLLTRAENLAKRKGHRNQHESSLVE
;
A
#
# COMPACT_ATOMS: atom_id res chain seq x y z
N MET A 1 -6.68 15.66 9.11
CA MET A 1 -6.12 14.52 9.89
C MET A 1 -4.93 13.92 9.15
N GLY A 2 -3.84 13.52 9.83
CA GLY A 2 -2.63 12.93 9.22
C GLY A 2 -2.82 11.50 8.70
N ARG A 3 -1.76 10.82 8.23
CA ARG A 3 -1.81 9.35 8.04
C ARG A 3 -1.66 8.70 9.42
N PRO A 4 -2.44 7.68 9.77
CA PRO A 4 -2.31 7.06 11.08
C PRO A 4 -0.99 6.25 11.13
N THR A 5 -0.34 6.26 12.28
CA THR A 5 0.88 5.48 12.55
C THR A 5 0.60 3.98 12.63
N THR A 6 -0.60 3.61 13.07
CA THR A 6 -1.19 2.26 13.02
C THR A 6 -2.34 2.28 12.03
N LEU A 7 -2.32 1.39 11.03
CA LEU A 7 -3.42 1.30 10.06
C LEU A 7 -4.38 0.20 10.52
N THR A 8 -5.63 0.56 10.83
CA THR A 8 -6.64 -0.41 11.28
C THR A 8 -7.73 -0.62 10.24
N LYS A 9 -8.43 -1.75 10.30
CA LYS A 9 -9.63 -2.00 9.51
C LYS A 9 -10.70 -0.95 9.75
N GLN A 10 -10.88 -0.52 11.00
CA GLN A 10 -11.83 0.55 11.33
C GLN A 10 -11.45 1.85 10.64
N TRP A 11 -10.18 2.22 10.65
CA TRP A 11 -9.72 3.43 9.94
C TRP A 11 -10.00 3.33 8.43
N LEU A 12 -9.82 2.15 7.83
CA LEU A 12 -10.17 1.91 6.42
C LEU A 12 -11.67 2.10 6.16
N LEU A 13 -12.53 1.57 7.04
CA LEU A 13 -13.98 1.76 6.97
C LEU A 13 -14.38 3.23 7.13
N ASP A 14 -13.76 3.96 8.05
CA ASP A 14 -13.98 5.40 8.26
C ASP A 14 -13.57 6.23 7.03
N HIS A 15 -12.70 5.66 6.19
CA HIS A 15 -12.27 6.22 4.91
C HIS A 15 -12.98 5.56 3.71
N HIS A 16 -14.15 4.98 3.96
CA HIS A 16 -15.06 4.40 2.98
C HIS A 16 -14.53 3.16 2.24
N ILE A 17 -13.43 2.54 2.66
CA ILE A 17 -13.02 1.23 2.13
C ILE A 17 -13.96 0.18 2.70
N VAL A 18 -14.74 -0.47 1.84
CA VAL A 18 -15.79 -1.42 2.22
C VAL A 18 -15.41 -2.86 1.95
N ASN A 19 -14.43 -3.12 1.09
CA ASN A 19 -13.91 -4.46 0.86
C ASN A 19 -12.46 -4.44 0.38
N VAL A 20 -11.68 -5.47 0.77
CA VAL A 20 -10.36 -5.74 0.23
C VAL A 20 -10.23 -7.25 -0.02
N THR A 21 -9.92 -7.63 -1.25
CA THR A 21 -9.77 -9.03 -1.64
C THR A 21 -8.36 -9.53 -1.31
N LYS A 22 -8.20 -10.86 -1.23
CA LYS A 22 -6.89 -11.48 -0.94
C LYS A 22 -5.87 -11.25 -2.05
N ASP A 23 -6.29 -11.00 -3.28
CA ASP A 23 -5.46 -10.66 -4.45
C ASP A 23 -5.19 -9.15 -4.58
N GLY A 24 -5.70 -8.32 -3.66
CA GLY A 24 -5.32 -6.92 -3.56
C GLY A 24 -6.22 -5.92 -4.29
N ARG A 25 -7.43 -6.32 -4.68
CA ARG A 25 -8.45 -5.38 -5.17
C ARG A 25 -9.11 -4.69 -3.99
N VAL A 26 -9.30 -3.38 -4.10
CA VAL A 26 -9.83 -2.53 -3.01
C VAL A 26 -11.10 -1.87 -3.50
N PHE A 27 -12.16 -1.97 -2.71
CA PHE A 27 -13.46 -1.37 -3.02
C PHE A 27 -13.81 -0.31 -2.00
N ALA A 28 -14.29 0.83 -2.48
CA ALA A 28 -14.75 1.94 -1.66
C ALA A 28 -16.20 2.30 -1.98
N LYS A 29 -16.86 3.00 -1.05
CA LYS A 29 -18.24 3.48 -1.21
C LYS A 29 -18.26 5.02 -1.32
N SER A 30 -18.88 5.57 -2.35
CA SER A 30 -19.05 7.02 -2.50
C SER A 30 -20.06 7.58 -1.49
N LYS A 31 -20.18 8.91 -1.37
CA LYS A 31 -21.21 9.54 -0.52
C LYS A 31 -22.62 9.24 -1.02
N GLN A 32 -22.76 9.05 -2.34
CA GLN A 32 -24.00 8.66 -2.99
C GLN A 32 -24.32 7.17 -2.82
N GLY A 33 -23.41 6.40 -2.24
CA GLY A 33 -23.60 4.99 -1.91
C GLY A 33 -23.16 3.99 -2.99
N GLU A 34 -22.60 4.47 -4.11
CA GLU A 34 -22.03 3.64 -5.17
C GLU A 34 -20.76 2.95 -4.68
N ILE A 35 -20.64 1.64 -4.92
CA ILE A 35 -19.41 0.89 -4.65
C ILE A 35 -18.56 0.87 -5.92
N TYR A 36 -17.28 1.24 -5.80
CA TYR A 36 -16.34 1.28 -6.91
C TYR A 36 -14.98 0.69 -6.52
N GLU A 37 -14.25 0.19 -7.51
CA GLU A 37 -12.87 -0.29 -7.32
C GLU A 37 -11.90 0.90 -7.29
N VAL A 38 -11.03 0.91 -6.29
CA VAL A 38 -9.99 1.93 -6.11
C VAL A 38 -8.78 1.54 -6.94
N ASN A 39 -8.43 2.38 -7.90
CA ASN A 39 -7.24 2.18 -8.72
C ASN A 39 -5.96 2.15 -7.87
N SER A 40 -5.12 1.16 -8.17
CA SER A 40 -3.77 1.07 -7.63
C SER A 40 -2.72 1.49 -8.67
N TYR A 41 -1.55 1.91 -8.20
CA TYR A 41 -0.43 2.31 -9.06
C TYR A 41 0.91 1.92 -8.45
N ILE A 42 1.92 1.72 -9.29
CA ILE A 42 3.28 1.39 -8.85
C ILE A 42 4.03 2.71 -8.56
N SER A 43 4.56 2.81 -7.34
CA SER A 43 5.42 3.89 -6.90
C SER A 43 6.85 3.38 -6.80
N LYS A 44 7.76 4.03 -7.53
CA LYS A 44 9.19 3.74 -7.50
C LYS A 44 9.89 4.68 -6.54
N LYS A 45 10.71 4.15 -5.64
CA LYS A 45 11.57 4.92 -4.75
C LYS A 45 13.02 4.51 -4.97
N PRO A 46 13.89 5.43 -5.41
CA PRO A 46 15.32 5.13 -5.46
C PRO A 46 15.82 4.87 -4.03
N SER A 47 16.50 3.75 -3.84
CA SER A 47 17.29 3.44 -2.66
C SER A 47 18.75 3.33 -3.07
N ARG A 48 19.67 3.40 -2.09
CA ARG A 48 21.13 3.42 -2.31
C ARG A 48 21.64 2.28 -3.20
N TYR A 49 20.94 1.14 -3.25
CA TYR A 49 21.38 -0.07 -3.97
C TYR A 49 20.42 -0.55 -5.06
N LYS A 50 19.15 -0.14 -5.02
CA LYS A 50 18.13 -0.58 -5.99
C LYS A 50 16.96 0.37 -6.02
N ILE A 51 16.19 0.34 -7.10
CA ILE A 51 14.85 0.94 -7.12
C ILE A 51 13.94 0.01 -6.31
N GLN A 52 13.29 0.54 -5.28
CA GLN A 52 12.27 -0.18 -4.56
C GLN A 52 10.89 0.20 -5.09
N GLU A 53 10.10 -0.79 -5.45
CA GLU A 53 8.76 -0.62 -6.01
C GLU A 53 7.71 -0.98 -4.96
N TYR A 54 6.58 -0.28 -5.01
CA TYR A 54 5.45 -0.54 -4.13
C TYR A 54 4.16 -0.26 -4.87
N ARG A 55 3.18 -1.15 -4.73
CA ARG A 55 1.82 -0.82 -5.12
C ARG A 55 1.19 0.11 -4.08
N LYS A 56 0.51 1.15 -4.56
CA LYS A 56 -0.19 2.12 -3.72
C LYS A 56 -1.61 2.34 -4.21
N ILE A 57 -2.47 2.74 -3.29
CA ILE A 57 -3.82 3.25 -3.58
C ILE A 57 -3.92 4.70 -3.16
N GLY A 58 -4.71 5.48 -3.91
CA GLY A 58 -5.14 6.81 -3.49
C GLY A 58 -6.50 6.71 -2.79
N ILE A 59 -6.60 7.25 -1.58
CA ILE A 59 -7.86 7.41 -0.88
C ILE A 59 -8.30 8.87 -1.00
N TYR A 60 -9.48 9.06 -1.56
CA TYR A 60 -10.13 10.32 -1.80
C TYR A 60 -11.64 10.09 -1.86
N ASP A 61 -12.40 11.12 -1.53
CA ASP A 61 -13.82 11.17 -1.82
C ASP A 61 -14.01 11.26 -3.34
N LYS A 62 -14.65 10.24 -3.94
CA LYS A 62 -14.88 10.16 -5.40
C LYS A 62 -15.68 11.36 -5.90
N ASP A 63 -16.75 11.72 -5.19
CA ASP A 63 -17.66 12.81 -5.58
C ASP A 63 -16.93 14.16 -5.53
N GLU A 64 -16.06 14.35 -4.53
CA GLU A 64 -15.23 15.54 -4.43
C GLU A 64 -14.11 15.56 -5.47
N ARG A 65 -13.47 14.42 -5.73
CA ARG A 65 -12.35 14.35 -6.67
C ARG A 65 -12.80 14.60 -8.11
N GLU A 66 -13.96 14.11 -8.51
CA GLU A 66 -14.51 14.41 -9.84
C GLU A 66 -14.72 15.92 -10.03
N ARG A 67 -15.32 16.60 -9.03
CA ARG A 67 -15.47 18.07 -9.04
C ARG A 67 -14.11 18.78 -9.07
N GLN A 68 -13.15 18.30 -8.29
CA GLN A 68 -11.81 18.87 -8.26
C GLN A 68 -11.07 18.67 -9.60
N ILE A 69 -11.17 17.50 -10.25
CA ILE A 69 -10.59 17.23 -11.59
C ILE A 69 -11.12 18.19 -12.65
N VAL A 70 -12.43 18.46 -12.64
CA VAL A 70 -13.03 19.46 -13.53
C VAL A 70 -12.41 20.83 -13.27
N SER A 71 -12.31 21.25 -12.01
CA SER A 71 -11.68 22.53 -11.65
C SER A 71 -10.18 22.60 -11.95
N TYR A 72 -9.45 21.46 -11.93
CA TYR A 72 -8.02 21.38 -12.22
C TYR A 72 -7.69 21.64 -13.68
N LYS A 73 -8.52 21.13 -14.59
CA LYS A 73 -8.39 21.42 -16.02
C LYS A 73 -8.54 22.91 -16.31
N GLU A 74 -9.29 23.63 -15.48
CA GLU A 74 -9.56 25.05 -15.65
C GLU A 74 -8.54 25.97 -14.96
N LYS A 75 -8.05 25.61 -13.76
CA LYS A 75 -7.30 26.55 -12.88
C LYS A 75 -5.84 26.17 -12.62
N GLY A 76 -5.33 25.06 -13.15
CA GLY A 76 -3.89 24.74 -13.16
C GLY A 76 -3.21 24.56 -11.78
N THR A 77 -3.97 24.29 -10.71
CA THR A 77 -3.44 24.03 -9.36
C THR A 77 -3.50 22.55 -8.99
N TYR A 78 -2.78 22.07 -7.97
CA TYR A 78 -2.77 20.64 -7.57
C TYR A 78 -3.62 20.41 -6.31
N ALA A 79 -4.42 19.33 -6.29
CA ALA A 79 -5.13 18.88 -5.09
C ALA A 79 -4.16 18.48 -3.99
N SER A 80 -4.22 19.12 -2.82
CA SER A 80 -3.45 18.70 -1.64
C SER A 80 -4.16 17.65 -0.76
N GLY A 81 -5.30 17.09 -1.22
CA GLY A 81 -6.18 16.26 -0.39
C GLY A 81 -6.00 14.73 -0.47
N THR A 82 -5.31 14.19 -1.47
CA THR A 82 -5.26 12.72 -1.67
C THR A 82 -4.29 12.05 -0.70
N LYS A 83 -4.80 11.15 0.16
CA LYS A 83 -3.95 10.28 0.99
C LYS A 83 -3.53 9.07 0.16
N THR A 84 -2.26 8.68 0.25
CA THR A 84 -1.76 7.47 -0.44
C THR A 84 -1.33 6.42 0.57
N LEU A 85 -1.81 5.19 0.41
CA LEU A 85 -1.47 4.04 1.23
C LEU A 85 -0.71 3.00 0.40
N VAL A 86 0.14 2.21 1.05
CA VAL A 86 0.78 1.03 0.45
C VAL A 86 -0.21 -0.12 0.47
N LEU A 87 -0.39 -0.81 -0.65
CA LEU A 87 -1.45 -1.82 -0.78
C LEU A 87 -1.26 -3.00 0.18
N SER A 88 -0.05 -3.55 0.30
CA SER A 88 0.23 -4.66 1.23
C SER A 88 -0.22 -4.37 2.67
N ARG A 89 -0.03 -3.13 3.16
CA ARG A 89 -0.52 -2.71 4.48
C ARG A 89 -2.04 -2.66 4.57
N VAL A 90 -2.72 -2.27 3.50
CA VAL A 90 -4.19 -2.23 3.43
C VAL A 90 -4.76 -3.64 3.49
N ILE A 91 -4.21 -4.56 2.69
CA ILE A 91 -4.60 -5.98 2.69
C ILE A 91 -4.38 -6.58 4.07
N TYR A 92 -3.18 -6.40 4.64
CA TYR A 92 -2.85 -6.94 5.96
C TYR A 92 -3.82 -6.42 7.04
N ALA A 93 -4.01 -5.09 7.14
CA ALA A 93 -4.92 -4.50 8.12
C ALA A 93 -6.39 -4.93 7.94
N TRP A 94 -6.82 -5.23 6.71
CA TRP A 94 -8.18 -5.68 6.45
C TRP A 94 -8.48 -7.10 6.98
N TYR A 95 -7.50 -8.01 6.86
CA TYR A 95 -7.65 -9.42 7.26
C TYR A 95 -7.20 -9.68 8.71
N TYR A 96 -6.20 -8.93 9.20
CA TYR A 96 -5.65 -9.07 10.56
C TYR A 96 -6.07 -7.93 11.51
N ASN A 97 -7.06 -7.12 11.12
CA ASN A 97 -7.61 -5.95 11.81
C ASN A 97 -6.67 -4.76 12.01
N GLU A 98 -5.37 -4.98 12.10
CA GLU A 98 -4.39 -3.92 12.26
C GLU A 98 -3.05 -4.23 11.60
N CYS A 99 -2.38 -3.16 11.17
CA CYS A 99 -0.97 -3.13 10.86
C CYS A 99 -0.31 -2.14 11.83
N PRO A 100 0.31 -2.63 12.92
CA PRO A 100 0.88 -1.81 13.98
C PRO A 100 1.92 -0.81 13.48
N SER A 101 2.09 0.26 14.25
CA SER A 101 3.21 1.18 14.03
C SER A 101 4.54 0.49 14.31
N GLY A 102 5.59 0.87 13.57
CA GLY A 102 6.93 0.29 13.72
C GLY A 102 7.11 -1.09 13.10
N MET A 103 6.04 -1.72 12.62
CA MET A 103 6.07 -2.99 11.89
C MET A 103 6.02 -2.78 10.37
N ASP A 104 6.75 -3.62 9.66
CA ASP A 104 6.80 -3.70 8.21
C ASP A 104 5.97 -4.90 7.73
N VAL A 105 5.07 -4.67 6.77
CA VAL A 105 4.47 -5.77 6.02
C VAL A 105 5.46 -6.16 4.92
N ASP A 106 6.03 -7.34 5.07
CA ASP A 106 7.04 -7.93 4.19
C ASP A 106 6.42 -8.98 3.27
N HIS A 107 7.00 -9.12 2.08
CA HIS A 107 6.60 -10.11 1.09
C HIS A 107 7.48 -11.35 1.25
N ILE A 108 6.89 -12.51 1.54
CA ILE A 108 7.60 -13.75 1.84
C ILE A 108 8.56 -14.10 0.69
N ASN A 109 8.08 -14.04 -0.56
CA ASN A 109 8.85 -14.29 -1.77
C ASN A 109 9.82 -13.16 -2.19
N ASN A 110 9.89 -12.06 -1.43
CA ASN A 110 10.65 -10.83 -1.74
C ASN A 110 10.24 -10.10 -3.03
N ASP A 111 9.12 -10.47 -3.66
CA ASP A 111 8.50 -9.73 -4.74
C ASP A 111 7.51 -8.71 -4.16
N SER A 112 7.90 -7.44 -4.20
CA SER A 112 7.11 -6.32 -3.67
C SER A 112 5.83 -6.01 -4.46
N LEU A 113 5.61 -6.64 -5.62
CA LEU A 113 4.42 -6.46 -6.44
C LEU A 113 3.42 -7.63 -6.30
N ASP A 114 3.82 -8.72 -5.64
CA ASP A 114 2.95 -9.85 -5.32
C ASP A 114 2.22 -9.62 -3.98
N ASP A 115 1.20 -8.78 -4.02
CA ASP A 115 0.43 -8.36 -2.84
C ASP A 115 -0.58 -9.40 -2.33
N ARG A 116 -0.54 -10.67 -2.79
CA ARG A 116 -1.45 -11.72 -2.32
C ARG A 116 -1.32 -11.91 -0.80
N LEU A 117 -2.45 -11.99 -0.07
CA LEU A 117 -2.47 -12.11 1.39
C LEU A 117 -1.54 -13.21 1.93
N ASP A 118 -1.55 -14.38 1.28
CA ASP A 118 -0.75 -15.54 1.70
C ASP A 118 0.76 -15.34 1.47
N ASN A 119 1.15 -14.32 0.70
CA ASN A 119 2.54 -13.90 0.51
C ASN A 119 2.96 -12.77 1.47
N LEU A 120 2.09 -12.32 2.38
CA LEU A 120 2.38 -11.24 3.32
C LEU A 120 2.70 -11.77 4.72
N GLN A 121 3.70 -11.17 5.36
CA GLN A 121 4.04 -11.40 6.76
C GLN A 121 4.33 -10.07 7.46
N LEU A 122 4.20 -10.05 8.79
CA LEU A 122 4.51 -8.88 9.60
C LEU A 122 5.86 -9.08 10.27
N LEU A 123 6.79 -8.16 10.03
CA LEU A 123 8.13 -8.17 10.61
C LEU A 123 8.40 -6.87 11.35
N THR A 124 9.24 -6.94 12.37
CA THR A 124 9.93 -5.76 12.86
C THR A 124 10.92 -5.24 11.81
N ARG A 125 11.27 -3.96 11.91
CA ARG A 125 12.32 -3.35 11.07
C ARG A 125 13.63 -4.14 11.12
N ALA A 126 14.01 -4.66 12.28
CA ALA A 126 15.25 -5.40 12.48
C ALA A 126 15.22 -6.75 11.75
N GLU A 127 14.12 -7.50 11.85
CA GLU A 127 13.93 -8.78 11.15
C GLU A 127 13.91 -8.60 9.63
N ASN A 128 13.18 -7.59 9.14
CA ASN A 128 13.15 -7.27 7.70
C ASN A 128 14.56 -6.94 7.17
N LEU A 129 15.36 -6.19 7.94
CA LEU A 129 16.76 -5.91 7.59
C LEU A 129 17.64 -7.17 7.64
N ALA A 130 17.44 -8.06 8.61
CA ALA A 130 18.17 -9.31 8.72
C ALA A 130 17.86 -10.25 7.54
N LYS A 131 16.58 -10.41 7.17
CA LYS A 131 16.13 -11.18 6.00
C LYS A 131 16.83 -10.71 4.73
N ARG A 132 16.90 -9.39 4.50
CA ARG A 132 17.60 -8.79 3.36
C ARG A 132 19.10 -9.09 3.33
N LYS A 133 19.75 -9.18 4.49
CA LYS A 133 21.18 -9.51 4.57
C LYS A 133 21.44 -10.99 4.28
N GLY A 134 20.59 -11.90 4.74
CA GLY A 134 20.72 -13.34 4.51
C GLY A 134 20.75 -13.72 3.02
N HIS A 135 19.98 -13.02 2.19
CA HIS A 135 20.00 -13.22 0.73
C HIS A 135 21.26 -12.70 0.03
N ARG A 136 22.07 -11.84 0.67
CA ARG A 136 23.31 -11.33 0.06
C ARG A 136 24.41 -12.37 0.04
N ASN A 137 24.43 -13.29 1.02
CA ASN A 137 25.47 -14.30 1.16
C ASN A 137 25.24 -15.54 0.27
N GLN A 138 24.03 -15.73 -0.29
CA GLN A 138 23.74 -16.87 -1.17
C GLN A 138 24.15 -16.62 -2.63
N HIS A 139 24.31 -15.35 -3.04
CA HIS A 139 24.68 -15.01 -4.42
C HIS A 139 26.20 -15.08 -4.69
N GLU A 140 27.05 -15.21 -3.66
CA GLU A 140 28.50 -15.43 -3.82
C GLU A 140 28.86 -16.92 -3.94
N SER A 141 27.94 -17.84 -3.63
CA SER A 141 28.19 -19.28 -3.71
C SER A 141 27.94 -19.91 -5.10
N SER A 142 27.40 -19.15 -6.06
CA SER A 142 27.04 -19.64 -7.40
C SER A 142 27.98 -19.15 -8.51
N LEU A 143 29.18 -18.68 -8.17
CA LEU A 143 30.25 -18.27 -9.10
C LEU A 143 31.49 -19.17 -9.03
N VAL A 144 31.34 -20.37 -8.47
CA VAL A 144 32.38 -21.40 -8.42
C VAL A 144 31.82 -22.73 -8.96
N GLU A 145 31.69 -22.80 -10.28
CA GLU A 145 31.83 -24.05 -11.05
C GLU A 145 32.68 -23.78 -12.28
#